data_AF-A0A6P1NFS9-F1
#
_entry.id   AF-A0A6P1NFS9-F1
#
_cell.length_a   1.000
_cell.length_b   1.000
_cell.length_c   1.000
_cell.angle_alpha   90.00
_cell.angle_beta   90.00
_cell.angle_gamma   90.00
#
_symmetry.space_group_name_H-M   'P 1'
#
loop_
_entity.id
_entity.type
_entity.pdbx_description
1 polymer ?
#
loop_
_entity_poly.entity_id
_entity_poly.type
_entity_poly.pdbx_seq_one_letter_code
_entity_poly.pdbx_strand_id
1 'polypeptide(L)'
;MNNYALLTHDFKIVKADSNGQLCAVTLSSLSSLDNIVYVSQRGADWSLLVTSPLKLWFDNQTRRVNRAFAAGAIAIEVEAQPSFCRLKLCEGGCLTVESSGEIIYQNKNDSYCDEKDVFRFLSPTDLKILWHVAKHRWALDPDAISIELNEFKSSFKEIHFGPLTLSLEVFLNFIKRSSYEKEIVFLAHNNIYRAVLLKPAILLAAFGEKVVNQLSVALESIADPGDFEGNIFIVTNVAHKGIERVVPHKLRPMCQFLHMEAYEYTDYIAIRQTIISSGILDQYSPILYMDIDVVINVPLEGLLCRGALEKYFSAQIEYWHPDFREAVSTGQLLYSQDPYPVEKREGGFNSGIFFLPNFSQNKAYFDRAFYTHMSYTTYYGRGVIPFPEQHVLNYALRKMQASDLALVTELTEVGGFNGMEVVQHYGAMNVTLARGFVHFWCTSSSDRGWLMADYLARIRKYRASLSYKEN
;
A
#
# COMPACT_ATOMS: atom_id res chain seq x y z
N MET A 1 34.13 -7.80 -5.10
CA MET A 1 34.09 -8.40 -3.76
C MET A 1 32.70 -8.97 -3.57
N ASN A 2 32.61 -10.24 -3.22
CA ASN A 2 31.34 -10.84 -2.84
C ASN A 2 31.09 -10.49 -1.38
N ASN A 3 29.98 -9.79 -1.12
CA ASN A 3 29.56 -9.42 0.23
C ASN A 3 28.26 -10.17 0.51
N TYR A 4 28.21 -10.88 1.64
CA TYR A 4 27.02 -11.60 2.09
C TYR A 4 26.59 -11.09 3.45
N ALA A 5 25.33 -10.67 3.57
CA ALA A 5 24.75 -10.41 4.87
C ALA A 5 24.50 -11.75 5.60
N LEU A 6 24.37 -11.68 6.93
CA LEU A 6 24.22 -12.86 7.78
C LEU A 6 22.82 -12.90 8.39
N LEU A 7 22.08 -13.98 8.11
CA LEU A 7 20.80 -14.29 8.74
C LEU A 7 21.00 -15.36 9.81
N THR A 8 20.48 -15.14 11.00
CA THR A 8 20.54 -16.07 12.13
C THR A 8 19.45 -17.13 12.05
N HIS A 9 19.59 -18.20 12.84
CA HIS A 9 18.61 -19.28 12.94
C HIS A 9 17.19 -18.80 13.26
N ASP A 10 17.05 -17.75 14.08
CA ASP A 10 15.79 -17.11 14.49
C ASP A 10 15.37 -15.93 13.59
N PHE A 11 15.79 -15.95 12.32
CA PHE A 11 15.39 -15.01 11.27
C PHE A 11 15.74 -13.54 11.55
N LYS A 12 16.86 -13.28 12.24
CA LYS A 12 17.37 -11.94 12.47
C LYS A 12 18.57 -11.65 11.60
N ILE A 13 18.75 -10.39 11.21
CA ILE A 13 19.90 -9.95 10.45
C ILE A 13 20.98 -9.38 11.37
N VAL A 14 22.24 -9.71 11.09
CA VAL A 14 23.37 -9.21 11.86
C VAL A 14 23.70 -7.76 11.48
N LYS A 15 23.79 -6.89 12.49
CA LYS A 15 24.21 -5.50 12.39
C LYS A 15 25.26 -5.15 13.44
N ALA A 16 25.92 -4.02 13.24
CA ALA A 16 26.69 -3.36 14.28
C ALA A 16 25.83 -2.31 14.99
N ASP A 17 25.92 -2.22 16.31
CA ASP A 17 25.32 -1.14 17.09
C ASP A 17 26.18 0.14 17.06
N SER A 18 25.79 1.17 17.82
CA SER A 18 26.53 2.43 17.89
C SER A 18 27.93 2.32 18.50
N ASN A 19 28.22 1.24 19.22
CA ASN A 19 29.52 0.94 19.83
C ASN A 19 30.36 0.01 18.95
N GLY A 20 29.84 -0.39 17.79
CA GLY A 20 30.44 -1.38 16.90
C GLY A 20 30.25 -2.83 17.38
N GLN A 21 29.47 -3.09 18.42
CA GLN A 21 29.17 -4.44 18.89
C GLN A 21 28.22 -5.14 17.91
N LEU A 22 28.45 -6.44 17.69
CA LEU A 22 27.61 -7.25 16.81
C LEU A 22 26.32 -7.65 17.52
N CYS A 23 25.19 -7.44 16.88
CA CYS A 23 23.88 -7.89 17.35
C CYS A 23 22.99 -8.32 16.19
N ALA A 24 21.99 -9.14 16.50
CA ALA A 24 20.99 -9.62 15.57
C ALA A 24 19.65 -8.93 15.86
N VAL A 25 19.02 -8.37 14.82
CA VAL A 25 17.75 -7.66 14.91
C VAL A 25 16.75 -8.14 13.85
N THR A 26 15.46 -7.93 14.09
CA THR A 26 14.43 -8.19 13.08
C THR A 26 14.56 -7.18 11.93
N LEU A 27 14.27 -7.62 10.70
CA LEU A 27 14.26 -6.79 9.51
C LEU A 27 13.21 -5.67 9.61
N SER A 28 12.02 -5.94 10.15
CA SER A 28 10.97 -4.92 10.33
C SER A 28 11.38 -3.80 11.30
N SER A 29 12.34 -4.04 12.20
CA SER A 29 12.84 -3.01 13.14
C SER A 29 13.80 -2.00 12.51
N LEU A 30 14.42 -2.34 11.37
CA LEU A 30 15.47 -1.53 10.74
C LEU A 30 14.91 -0.30 10.04
N SER A 31 15.30 0.91 10.43
CA SER A 31 14.93 2.13 9.67
C SER A 31 15.64 2.23 8.31
N SER A 32 16.85 1.66 8.21
CA SER A 32 17.64 1.56 6.98
C SER A 32 18.50 0.29 7.00
N LEU A 33 19.12 -0.04 5.86
CA LEU A 33 20.13 -1.10 5.76
C LEU A 33 21.54 -0.61 6.14
N ASP A 34 21.64 0.49 6.88
CA ASP A 34 22.90 0.96 7.43
C ASP A 34 23.35 0.08 8.59
N ASN A 35 24.66 0.00 8.78
CA ASN A 35 25.30 -0.80 9.82
C ASN A 35 25.05 -2.31 9.72
N ILE A 36 24.47 -2.80 8.61
CA ILE A 36 24.41 -4.24 8.34
C ILE A 36 25.82 -4.78 8.16
N VAL A 37 26.09 -5.91 8.81
CA VAL A 37 27.38 -6.58 8.78
C VAL A 37 27.38 -7.58 7.63
N TYR A 38 28.39 -7.47 6.80
CA TYR A 38 28.64 -8.34 5.67
C TYR A 38 29.90 -9.17 5.91
N VAL A 39 29.84 -10.44 5.55
CA VAL A 39 31.03 -11.26 5.31
C VAL A 39 31.55 -10.95 3.92
N SER A 40 32.82 -10.56 3.84
CA SER A 40 33.47 -10.16 2.60
C SER A 40 34.77 -10.90 2.39
N GLN A 41 35.00 -11.35 1.16
CA GLN A 41 36.23 -12.02 0.75
C GLN A 41 37.26 -11.02 0.21
N ARG A 42 38.49 -11.09 0.71
CA ARG A 42 39.64 -10.32 0.23
C ARG A 42 40.83 -11.24 -0.03
N GLY A 43 41.00 -11.65 -1.28
CA GLY A 43 42.00 -12.67 -1.63
C GLY A 43 41.59 -14.02 -1.07
N ALA A 44 42.46 -14.64 -0.26
CA ALA A 44 42.16 -15.90 0.42
C ALA A 44 41.41 -15.71 1.75
N ASP A 45 41.42 -14.50 2.31
CA ASP A 45 40.90 -14.23 3.64
C ASP A 45 39.46 -13.73 3.61
N TRP A 46 38.72 -14.01 4.68
CA TRP A 46 37.40 -13.44 4.93
C TRP A 46 37.41 -12.50 6.12
N SER A 47 36.55 -11.49 6.10
CA SER A 47 36.37 -10.55 7.21
C SER A 47 34.93 -10.08 7.31
N LEU A 48 34.54 -9.61 8.48
CA LEU A 48 33.28 -8.91 8.69
C LEU A 48 33.49 -7.41 8.48
N LEU A 49 32.55 -6.77 7.78
CA LEU A 49 32.57 -5.34 7.55
C LEU A 49 31.17 -4.74 7.47
N VAL A 50 31.07 -3.46 7.81
CA VAL A 50 29.93 -2.60 7.53
C VAL A 50 30.30 -1.70 6.36
N THR A 51 29.37 -1.49 5.42
CA THR A 51 29.61 -0.63 4.23
C THR A 51 29.02 0.77 4.33
N SER A 52 28.02 0.98 5.18
CA SER A 52 27.26 2.23 5.29
C SER A 52 26.96 2.53 6.77
N PRO A 53 27.05 3.78 7.24
CA PRO A 53 27.42 4.99 6.48
C PRO A 53 28.93 5.10 6.21
N LEU A 54 29.75 4.38 6.97
CA LEU A 54 31.20 4.33 6.81
C LEU A 54 31.65 2.88 6.64
N LYS A 55 32.71 2.69 5.84
CA LYS A 55 33.32 1.37 5.69
C LYS A 55 34.16 1.05 6.91
N LEU A 56 33.63 0.21 7.80
CA LEU A 56 34.30 -0.21 9.03
C LEU A 56 34.48 -1.73 9.05
N TRP A 57 35.58 -2.19 9.63
CA TRP A 57 35.95 -3.60 9.71
C TRP A 57 35.88 -4.09 11.14
N PHE A 58 35.51 -5.35 11.28
CA PHE A 58 35.57 -6.06 12.55
C PHE A 58 37.02 -6.25 12.99
N ASP A 59 37.27 -5.94 14.25
CA ASP A 59 38.55 -6.14 14.92
C ASP A 59 38.45 -7.35 15.84
N ASN A 60 39.21 -8.39 15.51
CA ASN A 60 39.24 -9.60 16.32
C ASN A 60 39.69 -9.33 17.75
N GLN A 61 40.52 -8.31 18.03
CA GLN A 61 41.00 -8.05 19.40
C GLN A 61 39.94 -7.39 20.27
N THR A 62 39.28 -6.35 19.73
CA THR A 62 38.26 -5.60 20.48
C THR A 62 36.86 -6.19 20.35
N ARG A 63 36.68 -7.16 19.45
CA ARG A 63 35.40 -7.79 19.08
C ARG A 63 34.35 -6.76 18.65
N ARG A 64 34.79 -5.69 17.97
CA ARG A 64 33.96 -4.57 17.53
C ARG A 64 34.24 -4.21 16.07
N VAL A 65 33.24 -3.67 15.39
CA VAL A 65 33.32 -3.10 14.05
C VAL A 65 33.67 -1.61 14.14
N ASN A 66 34.96 -1.31 14.30
CA ASN A 66 35.43 0.05 14.53
C ASN A 66 36.75 0.40 13.82
N ARG A 67 37.27 -0.49 12.96
CA ARG A 67 38.54 -0.25 12.26
C ARG A 67 38.34 0.27 10.84
N ALA A 68 39.25 1.14 10.39
CA ALA A 68 39.31 1.60 9.01
C ALA A 68 39.87 0.55 8.02
N PHE A 69 40.59 -0.46 8.53
CA PHE A 69 41.19 -1.54 7.75
C PHE A 69 40.95 -2.90 8.42
N ALA A 70 40.91 -3.98 7.61
CA ALA A 70 40.73 -5.33 8.10
C ALA A 70 41.84 -5.74 9.07
N ALA A 71 41.47 -6.26 10.24
CA ALA A 71 42.41 -6.70 11.27
C ALA A 71 42.08 -8.12 11.73
N GLY A 72 42.71 -9.09 11.09
CA GLY A 72 42.48 -10.52 11.28
C GLY A 72 41.60 -11.13 10.19
N ALA A 73 41.81 -12.42 9.96
CA ALA A 73 40.95 -13.22 9.11
C ALA A 73 39.87 -13.89 9.96
N ILE A 74 38.76 -14.23 9.32
CA ILE A 74 37.72 -15.10 9.83
C ILE A 74 37.73 -16.34 8.95
N ALA A 75 37.73 -17.51 9.58
CA ALA A 75 37.57 -18.76 8.86
C ALA A 75 36.07 -19.05 8.69
N ILE A 76 35.70 -19.45 7.47
CA ILE A 76 34.33 -19.85 7.16
C ILE A 76 34.31 -21.37 7.06
N GLU A 77 33.62 -22.01 7.99
CA GLU A 77 33.30 -23.44 7.90
C GLU A 77 31.93 -23.55 7.23
N VAL A 78 31.93 -23.97 5.96
CA VAL A 78 30.70 -24.19 5.19
C VAL A 78 30.08 -25.51 5.63
N GLU A 79 28.80 -25.48 5.95
CA GLU A 79 28.03 -26.69 6.29
C GLU A 79 27.77 -27.55 5.05
N ALA A 80 27.16 -28.73 5.24
CA ALA A 80 26.75 -29.59 4.13
C ALA A 80 25.84 -28.88 3.09
N GLN A 81 25.16 -27.81 3.49
CA GLN A 81 24.41 -26.93 2.61
C GLN A 81 25.20 -25.63 2.35
N PRO A 82 25.49 -25.26 1.07
CA PRO A 82 26.44 -24.20 0.73
C PRO A 82 26.03 -22.78 1.15
N SER A 83 24.77 -22.57 1.55
CA SER A 83 24.28 -21.29 2.06
C SER A 83 24.49 -21.10 3.56
N PHE A 84 24.91 -22.14 4.29
CA PHE A 84 25.06 -22.11 5.73
C PHE A 84 26.53 -22.15 6.12
N CYS A 85 26.88 -21.38 7.15
CA CYS A 85 28.25 -21.26 7.60
C CYS A 85 28.36 -21.07 9.10
N ARG A 86 29.51 -21.47 9.64
CA ARG A 86 30.01 -21.00 10.93
C ARG A 86 31.16 -20.04 10.71
N LEU A 87 31.22 -19.01 11.56
CA LEU A 87 32.26 -17.99 11.51
C LEU A 87 33.23 -18.25 12.67
N LYS A 88 34.41 -18.78 12.33
CA LYS A 88 35.48 -19.12 13.30
C LYS A 88 36.53 -18.02 13.34
N LEU A 89 37.02 -17.70 14.53
CA LEU A 89 38.13 -16.76 14.71
C LEU A 89 39.46 -17.53 14.74
N CYS A 90 40.58 -16.87 14.43
CA CYS A 90 41.88 -17.54 14.31
C CYS A 90 42.37 -18.24 15.60
N GLU A 91 41.80 -17.88 16.76
CA GLU A 91 42.18 -18.38 18.09
C GLU A 91 41.41 -19.67 18.48
N GLY A 92 40.60 -20.22 17.57
CA GLY A 92 39.61 -21.26 17.86
C GLY A 92 38.21 -20.66 18.01
N GLY A 93 37.21 -21.47 18.39
CA GLY A 93 35.85 -20.99 18.69
C GLY A 93 35.03 -20.45 17.50
N CYS A 94 33.80 -20.02 17.78
CA CYS A 94 32.88 -19.49 16.78
C CYS A 94 32.06 -18.31 17.31
N LEU A 95 31.49 -17.53 16.39
CA LEU A 95 30.47 -16.55 16.73
C LEU A 95 29.13 -17.25 17.00
N THR A 96 28.49 -16.86 18.09
CA THR A 96 27.23 -17.45 18.58
C THR A 96 26.20 -16.36 18.85
N VAL A 97 24.95 -16.63 18.48
CA VAL A 97 23.81 -15.75 18.76
C VAL A 97 23.19 -16.11 20.11
N GLU A 98 23.22 -15.18 21.05
CA GLU A 98 22.58 -15.32 22.36
C GLU A 98 21.05 -15.08 22.27
N SER A 99 20.30 -15.51 23.29
CA SER A 99 18.86 -15.28 23.34
C SER A 99 18.47 -13.81 23.38
N SER A 100 19.38 -12.94 23.84
CA SER A 100 19.25 -11.48 23.79
C SER A 100 19.38 -10.89 22.37
N GLY A 101 19.86 -11.68 21.40
CA GLY A 101 20.27 -11.22 20.08
C GLY A 101 21.70 -10.69 20.04
N GLU A 102 22.42 -10.65 21.17
CA GLU A 102 23.86 -10.33 21.16
C GLU A 102 24.64 -11.42 20.42
N ILE A 103 25.65 -11.01 19.64
CA ILE A 103 26.55 -11.96 18.98
C ILE A 103 27.89 -11.93 19.68
N ILE A 104 28.20 -13.03 20.36
CA ILE A 104 29.41 -13.18 21.16
C ILE A 104 30.33 -14.22 20.55
N TYR A 105 31.58 -14.21 21.00
CA TYR A 105 32.54 -15.26 20.69
C TYR A 105 32.50 -16.33 21.79
N GLN A 106 32.28 -17.59 21.40
CA GLN A 106 32.33 -18.73 22.32
C GLN A 106 33.45 -19.69 21.91
N ASN A 107 34.33 -19.99 22.87
CA ASN A 107 35.33 -21.03 22.71
C ASN A 107 34.67 -22.38 23.02
N LYS A 108 34.23 -23.09 21.98
CA LYS A 108 33.63 -24.43 22.06
C LYS A 108 34.59 -25.45 21.47
N ASN A 109 34.62 -26.65 22.06
CA ASN A 109 35.22 -27.81 21.40
C ASN A 109 34.36 -28.19 20.18
N ASP A 110 35.00 -28.56 19.07
CA ASP A 110 34.35 -28.84 17.76
C ASP A 110 33.24 -29.92 17.78
N SER A 111 33.02 -30.62 18.90
CA SER A 111 32.05 -31.71 19.02
C SER A 111 30.63 -31.30 19.44
N TYR A 112 30.38 -30.02 19.79
CA TYR A 112 29.05 -29.54 20.18
C TYR A 112 28.71 -28.24 19.44
N CYS A 113 27.95 -28.36 18.36
CA CYS A 113 27.50 -27.21 17.56
C CYS A 113 25.99 -27.05 17.68
N ASP A 114 25.55 -25.86 18.09
CA ASP A 114 24.14 -25.48 18.20
C ASP A 114 23.71 -24.71 16.94
N GLU A 115 22.42 -24.66 16.61
CA GLU A 115 21.91 -23.82 15.51
C GLU A 115 22.23 -22.32 15.74
N LYS A 116 22.46 -21.93 17.00
CA LYS A 116 22.93 -20.60 17.41
C LYS A 116 24.32 -20.23 16.88
N ASP A 117 25.12 -21.22 16.49
CA ASP A 117 26.46 -21.03 15.93
C ASP A 117 26.45 -20.95 14.39
N VAL A 118 25.28 -21.12 13.78
CA VAL A 118 25.10 -21.21 12.32
C VAL A 118 24.42 -19.97 11.78
N PHE A 119 24.96 -19.45 10.69
CA PHE A 119 24.42 -18.33 9.93
C PHE A 119 24.10 -18.77 8.52
N ARG A 120 23.13 -18.12 7.89
CA ARG A 120 22.85 -18.23 6.47
C ARG A 120 23.38 -17.00 5.74
N PHE A 121 24.11 -17.23 4.65
CA PHE A 121 24.49 -16.15 3.74
C PHE A 121 23.28 -15.65 2.96
N LEU A 122 23.11 -14.34 2.97
CA LEU A 122 22.18 -13.62 2.11
C LEU A 122 22.96 -12.74 1.15
N SER A 123 22.65 -12.81 -0.14
CA SER A 123 23.14 -11.80 -1.07
C SER A 123 22.57 -10.42 -0.71
N PRO A 124 23.20 -9.30 -1.12
CA PRO A 124 22.66 -7.98 -0.87
C PRO A 124 21.26 -7.79 -1.49
N THR A 125 20.98 -8.49 -2.59
CA THR A 125 19.65 -8.52 -3.21
C THR A 125 18.64 -9.27 -2.35
N ASP A 126 19.00 -10.44 -1.81
CA ASP A 126 18.13 -11.20 -0.89
C ASP A 126 17.79 -10.39 0.35
N LEU A 127 18.79 -9.73 0.95
CA LEU A 127 18.58 -8.85 2.09
C LEU A 127 17.58 -7.73 1.77
N LYS A 128 17.73 -7.05 0.63
CA LYS A 128 16.80 -5.99 0.21
C LYS A 128 15.38 -6.50 0.02
N ILE A 129 15.24 -7.68 -0.60
CA ILE A 129 13.93 -8.32 -0.81
C ILE A 129 13.29 -8.64 0.54
N LEU A 130 13.98 -9.36 1.43
CA LEU A 130 13.42 -9.75 2.72
C LEU A 130 13.11 -8.53 3.59
N TRP A 131 13.98 -7.53 3.57
CA TRP A 131 13.73 -6.28 4.28
C TRP A 131 12.48 -5.57 3.75
N HIS A 132 12.31 -5.48 2.43
CA HIS A 132 11.12 -4.91 1.82
C HIS A 132 9.85 -5.68 2.19
N VAL A 133 9.88 -7.01 2.12
CA VAL A 133 8.76 -7.88 2.50
C VAL A 133 8.42 -7.74 3.97
N ALA A 134 9.42 -7.73 4.86
CA ALA A 134 9.25 -7.58 6.31
C ALA A 134 8.68 -6.21 6.72
N LYS A 135 8.91 -5.18 5.91
CA LYS A 135 8.52 -3.80 6.20
C LYS A 135 7.10 -3.44 5.80
N HIS A 136 6.45 -4.28 5.00
CA HIS A 136 5.19 -3.94 4.38
C HIS A 136 4.15 -5.02 4.62
N ARG A 137 2.90 -4.57 4.60
CA ARG A 137 1.72 -5.41 4.48
C ARG A 137 1.47 -5.77 3.02
N TRP A 138 0.82 -6.91 2.82
CA TRP A 138 0.51 -7.44 1.50
C TRP A 138 -0.93 -7.94 1.47
N ALA A 139 -1.60 -7.81 0.33
CA ALA A 139 -2.87 -8.47 0.06
C ALA A 139 -2.60 -9.81 -0.64
N LEU A 140 -3.14 -10.92 -0.12
CA LEU A 140 -2.93 -12.27 -0.65
C LEU A 140 -4.10 -12.73 -1.52
N ASP A 141 -3.80 -13.17 -2.73
CA ASP A 141 -4.71 -13.83 -3.69
C ASP A 141 -4.76 -15.34 -3.40
N PRO A 142 -5.93 -16.02 -3.40
CA PRO A 142 -7.27 -15.52 -3.78
C PRO A 142 -8.15 -15.04 -2.63
N ASP A 143 -7.69 -15.15 -1.39
CA ASP A 143 -8.54 -14.92 -0.22
C ASP A 143 -8.80 -13.43 0.06
N ALA A 144 -8.09 -12.53 -0.62
CA ALA A 144 -8.16 -11.08 -0.43
C ALA A 144 -7.99 -10.66 1.05
N ILE A 145 -7.01 -11.27 1.72
CA ILE A 145 -6.66 -10.99 3.11
C ILE A 145 -5.36 -10.21 3.20
N SER A 146 -5.22 -9.39 4.25
CA SER A 146 -3.94 -8.78 4.58
C SER A 146 -3.03 -9.76 5.30
N ILE A 147 -1.77 -9.81 4.87
CA ILE A 147 -0.73 -10.67 5.42
C ILE A 147 0.55 -9.86 5.64
N GLU A 148 1.35 -10.37 6.58
CA GLU A 148 2.69 -9.86 6.89
C GLU A 148 3.64 -11.04 7.06
N LEU A 149 4.93 -10.73 6.99
CA LEU A 149 5.98 -11.67 7.36
C LEU A 149 6.06 -11.79 8.89
N ASN A 150 5.79 -12.98 9.41
CA ASN A 150 5.98 -13.29 10.81
C ASN A 150 7.44 -13.70 11.07
N GLU A 151 8.29 -12.72 11.37
CA GLU A 151 9.71 -12.94 11.63
C GLU A 151 9.96 -13.84 12.85
N PHE A 152 9.14 -13.76 13.89
CA PHE A 152 9.29 -14.52 15.13
C PHE A 152 8.99 -16.02 14.97
N LYS A 153 8.17 -16.38 13.97
CA LYS A 153 7.92 -17.78 13.60
C LYS A 153 8.85 -18.27 12.49
N SER A 154 9.51 -17.35 11.78
CA SER A 154 10.40 -17.67 10.68
C SER A 154 11.78 -18.13 11.18
N SER A 155 12.52 -18.79 10.30
CA SER A 155 13.90 -19.22 10.52
C SER A 155 14.72 -19.01 9.25
N PHE A 156 16.04 -19.14 9.34
CA PHE A 156 16.90 -19.17 8.15
C PHE A 156 16.61 -20.30 7.13
N LYS A 157 15.67 -21.21 7.40
CA LYS A 157 15.25 -22.29 6.50
C LYS A 157 13.83 -22.05 5.97
N GLU A 158 12.95 -21.52 6.82
CA GLU A 158 11.52 -21.42 6.56
C GLU A 158 10.99 -20.02 6.86
N ILE A 159 10.06 -19.55 6.05
CA ILE A 159 9.43 -18.24 6.19
C ILE A 159 7.93 -18.40 6.41
N HIS A 160 7.40 -17.70 7.40
CA HIS A 160 5.98 -17.65 7.72
C HIS A 160 5.39 -16.35 7.18
N PHE A 161 4.61 -16.43 6.11
CA PHE A 161 4.06 -15.27 5.42
C PHE A 161 2.52 -15.35 5.39
N GLY A 162 1.88 -14.61 6.29
CA GLY A 162 0.46 -14.79 6.61
C GLY A 162 0.15 -16.21 7.09
N PRO A 163 -0.85 -16.91 6.51
CA PRO A 163 -1.17 -18.28 6.86
C PRO A 163 -0.24 -19.33 6.22
N LEU A 164 0.74 -18.89 5.41
CA LEU A 164 1.58 -19.79 4.62
C LEU A 164 2.94 -20.02 5.28
N THR A 165 3.43 -21.26 5.20
CA THR A 165 4.81 -21.64 5.55
C THR A 165 5.52 -22.08 4.29
N LEU A 166 6.71 -21.52 4.06
CA LEU A 166 7.44 -21.61 2.80
C LEU A 166 8.92 -21.91 3.07
N SER A 167 9.57 -22.64 2.19
CA SER A 167 11.04 -22.68 2.20
C SER A 167 11.59 -21.30 1.83
N LEU A 168 12.50 -20.75 2.64
CA LEU A 168 13.12 -19.45 2.39
C LEU A 168 13.84 -19.42 1.04
N GLU A 169 14.50 -20.52 0.68
CA GLU A 169 15.23 -20.63 -0.59
C GLU A 169 14.30 -20.56 -1.79
N VAL A 170 13.21 -21.33 -1.74
CA VAL A 170 12.19 -21.33 -2.80
C VAL A 170 11.57 -19.95 -2.91
N PHE A 171 11.17 -19.35 -1.78
CA PHE A 171 10.59 -18.02 -1.71
C PHE A 171 11.48 -16.96 -2.39
N LEU A 172 12.76 -16.89 -2.01
CA LEU A 172 13.71 -15.95 -2.58
C LEU A 172 13.94 -16.18 -4.08
N ASN A 173 14.02 -17.44 -4.52
CA ASN A 173 14.22 -17.78 -5.92
C ASN A 173 13.05 -17.37 -6.82
N PHE A 174 11.82 -17.45 -6.32
CA PHE A 174 10.63 -16.99 -7.03
C PHE A 174 10.54 -15.46 -7.05
N ILE A 175 10.75 -14.80 -5.91
CA ILE A 175 10.59 -13.34 -5.80
C ILE A 175 11.64 -12.58 -6.61
N LYS A 176 12.88 -13.09 -6.71
CA LYS A 176 13.90 -12.50 -7.59
C LYS A 176 13.48 -12.39 -9.05
N ARG A 177 12.48 -13.17 -9.48
CA ARG A 177 11.94 -13.17 -10.83
C ARG A 177 10.71 -12.26 -10.98
N SER A 178 10.20 -11.69 -9.88
CA SER A 178 9.02 -10.81 -9.87
C SER A 178 9.39 -9.34 -9.60
N SER A 179 8.41 -8.43 -9.77
CA SER A 179 8.53 -7.03 -9.37
C SER A 179 8.29 -6.88 -7.86
N TYR A 180 9.20 -7.43 -7.05
CA TYR A 180 9.03 -7.59 -5.61
C TYR A 180 8.73 -6.31 -4.82
N GLU A 181 8.95 -5.14 -5.40
CA GLU A 181 8.63 -3.86 -4.77
C GLU A 181 7.12 -3.63 -4.66
N LYS A 182 6.33 -4.23 -5.57
CA LYS A 182 4.88 -4.04 -5.67
C LYS A 182 4.10 -5.34 -5.70
N GLU A 183 4.68 -6.40 -6.24
CA GLU A 183 4.01 -7.67 -6.46
C GLU A 183 4.98 -8.85 -6.38
N ILE A 184 4.57 -9.86 -5.62
CA ILE A 184 5.30 -11.11 -5.47
C ILE A 184 4.44 -12.28 -5.91
N VAL A 185 5.02 -13.13 -6.75
CA VAL A 185 4.42 -14.40 -7.18
C VAL A 185 5.32 -15.51 -6.69
N PHE A 186 4.76 -16.46 -5.94
CA PHE A 186 5.53 -17.51 -5.27
C PHE A 186 4.73 -18.81 -5.18
N LEU A 187 5.42 -19.90 -4.84
CA LEU A 187 4.84 -21.24 -4.71
C LEU A 187 4.72 -21.61 -3.22
N ALA A 188 3.53 -21.97 -2.75
CA ALA A 188 3.28 -22.53 -1.43
C ALA A 188 2.42 -23.79 -1.55
N HIS A 189 2.75 -24.88 -0.86
CA HIS A 189 1.95 -26.11 -0.86
C HIS A 189 1.52 -26.59 -2.27
N ASN A 190 2.41 -26.45 -3.26
CA ASN A 190 2.17 -26.74 -4.69
C ASN A 190 1.15 -25.83 -5.43
N ASN A 191 0.70 -24.75 -4.81
CA ASN A 191 -0.15 -23.73 -5.43
C ASN A 191 0.64 -22.45 -5.69
N ILE A 192 0.28 -21.75 -6.76
CA ILE A 192 0.83 -20.43 -7.08
C ILE A 192 0.01 -19.38 -6.34
N TYR A 193 0.70 -18.55 -5.58
CA TYR A 193 0.12 -17.41 -4.88
C TYR A 193 0.66 -16.12 -5.46
N ARG A 194 -0.19 -15.09 -5.39
CA ARG A 194 0.16 -13.71 -5.70
C ARG A 194 -0.09 -12.90 -4.45
N ALA A 195 0.89 -12.06 -4.07
CA ALA A 195 0.67 -11.06 -3.06
C ALA A 195 1.07 -9.68 -3.59
N VAL A 196 0.22 -8.68 -3.35
CA VAL A 196 0.40 -7.31 -3.84
C VAL A 196 0.63 -6.40 -2.64
N LEU A 197 1.52 -5.41 -2.80
CA LEU A 197 1.81 -4.44 -1.76
C LEU A 197 0.53 -3.76 -1.29
N LEU A 198 0.30 -3.78 0.01
CA LEU A 198 -0.81 -3.10 0.69
C LEU A 198 -0.25 -1.91 1.48
N LYS A 199 -0.12 -0.79 0.79
CA LYS A 199 0.23 0.53 1.32
C LYS A 199 -0.85 1.52 0.90
N PRO A 200 -2.04 1.47 1.51
CA PRO A 200 -3.21 2.18 1.02
C PRO A 200 -3.10 3.68 1.25
N ALA A 201 -3.74 4.46 0.37
CA ALA A 201 -3.98 5.87 0.57
C ALA A 201 -5.40 6.28 0.19
N ILE A 202 -5.97 7.25 0.91
CA ILE A 202 -7.21 7.92 0.53
C ILE A 202 -6.87 9.31 0.00
N LEU A 203 -7.45 9.70 -1.13
CA LEU A 203 -7.36 11.05 -1.69
C LEU A 203 -8.73 11.72 -1.64
N LEU A 204 -8.83 12.81 -0.88
CA LEU A 204 -10.02 13.64 -0.74
C LEU A 204 -9.77 15.02 -1.35
N ALA A 205 -10.77 15.55 -2.08
CA ALA A 205 -10.75 16.92 -2.58
C ALA A 205 -11.90 17.73 -1.94
N ALA A 206 -11.56 18.80 -1.23
CA ALA A 206 -12.50 19.60 -0.45
C ALA A 206 -12.26 21.10 -0.70
N PHE A 207 -13.07 21.74 -1.53
CA PHE A 207 -12.92 23.16 -1.86
C PHE A 207 -14.08 24.02 -1.37
N GLY A 208 -13.75 25.14 -0.72
CA GLY A 208 -14.71 26.10 -0.15
C GLY A 208 -15.07 25.82 1.30
N GLU A 209 -15.69 26.79 1.97
CA GLU A 209 -16.05 26.65 3.39
C GLU A 209 -17.30 25.77 3.61
N LYS A 210 -18.23 25.78 2.64
CA LYS A 210 -19.51 25.06 2.74
C LYS A 210 -19.35 23.53 2.74
N VAL A 211 -18.20 23.04 2.33
CA VAL A 211 -17.91 21.61 2.24
C VAL A 211 -17.27 21.02 3.50
N VAL A 212 -16.87 21.87 4.46
CA VAL A 212 -16.20 21.43 5.70
C VAL A 212 -17.08 20.47 6.51
N ASN A 213 -18.40 20.67 6.51
CA ASN A 213 -19.33 19.77 7.19
C ASN A 213 -19.36 18.37 6.53
N GLN A 214 -19.34 18.31 5.19
CA GLN A 214 -19.32 17.03 4.46
C GLN A 214 -17.99 16.32 4.70
N LEU A 215 -16.87 17.04 4.59
CA LEU A 215 -15.54 16.53 4.90
C LEU A 215 -15.46 15.97 6.33
N SER A 216 -16.02 16.68 7.32
CA SER A 216 -16.09 16.21 8.70
C SER A 216 -16.77 14.84 8.80
N VAL A 217 -17.94 14.68 8.17
CA VAL A 217 -18.68 13.42 8.19
C VAL A 217 -17.96 12.31 7.43
N ALA A 218 -17.35 12.63 6.28
CA ALA A 218 -16.55 11.67 5.52
C ALA A 218 -15.35 11.16 6.34
N LEU A 219 -14.59 12.06 6.98
CA LEU A 219 -13.45 11.71 7.85
C LEU A 219 -13.90 10.92 9.09
N GLU A 220 -15.02 11.29 9.70
CA GLU A 220 -15.64 10.54 10.78
C GLU A 220 -15.96 9.10 10.34
N SER A 221 -16.51 8.93 9.13
CA SER A 221 -16.82 7.60 8.58
C SER A 221 -15.56 6.79 8.23
N ILE A 222 -14.48 7.44 7.79
CA ILE A 222 -13.17 6.82 7.58
C ILE A 222 -12.59 6.31 8.91
N ALA A 223 -12.73 7.09 9.99
CA ALA A 223 -12.27 6.71 11.31
C ALA A 223 -13.10 5.58 11.93
N ASP A 224 -14.43 5.68 11.81
CA ASP A 224 -15.42 4.72 12.30
C ASP A 224 -16.74 4.88 11.51
N PRO A 225 -17.19 3.86 10.74
CA PRO A 225 -16.82 2.45 10.81
C PRO A 225 -15.65 2.00 9.92
N GLY A 226 -15.06 2.90 9.14
CA GLY A 226 -14.03 2.57 8.14
C GLY A 226 -12.77 1.94 8.72
N ASP A 227 -12.43 2.27 9.97
CA ASP A 227 -11.24 1.77 10.68
C ASP A 227 -9.96 1.83 9.82
N PHE A 228 -9.80 2.94 9.09
CA PHE A 228 -8.75 3.05 8.08
C PHE A 228 -7.35 3.14 8.70
N GLU A 229 -6.43 2.36 8.14
CA GLU A 229 -4.99 2.43 8.40
C GLU A 229 -4.26 2.71 7.09
N GLY A 230 -3.67 3.90 6.96
CA GLY A 230 -2.96 4.31 5.76
C GLY A 230 -2.82 5.83 5.71
N ASN A 231 -2.39 6.37 4.57
CA ASN A 231 -2.22 7.83 4.43
C ASN A 231 -3.49 8.47 3.87
N ILE A 232 -3.84 9.66 4.35
CA ILE A 232 -4.98 10.43 3.86
C ILE A 232 -4.46 11.75 3.30
N PHE A 233 -4.62 11.95 2.00
CA PHE A 233 -4.32 13.20 1.33
C PHE A 233 -5.58 14.06 1.25
N ILE A 234 -5.54 15.25 1.84
CA ILE A 234 -6.65 16.20 1.80
C ILE A 234 -6.22 17.41 1.00
N VAL A 235 -6.85 17.58 -0.15
CA VAL A 235 -6.57 18.65 -1.09
C VAL A 235 -7.61 19.74 -0.92
N THR A 236 -7.18 20.96 -0.64
CA THR A 236 -8.11 22.00 -0.21
C THR A 236 -7.53 23.40 -0.38
N ASN A 237 -8.42 24.39 -0.50
CA ASN A 237 -8.08 25.80 -0.35
C ASN A 237 -8.48 26.36 1.04
N VAL A 238 -9.05 25.53 1.91
CA VAL A 238 -9.40 25.92 3.27
C VAL A 238 -8.14 25.93 4.13
N ALA A 239 -7.97 26.98 4.94
CA ALA A 239 -6.82 27.11 5.82
C ALA A 239 -6.64 25.87 6.72
N HIS A 240 -5.39 25.44 6.92
CA HIS A 240 -5.03 24.25 7.72
C HIS A 240 -5.76 24.16 9.06
N LYS A 241 -5.81 25.28 9.82
CA LYS A 241 -6.49 25.35 11.12
C LYS A 241 -7.99 25.05 11.04
N GLY A 242 -8.63 25.33 9.90
CA GLY A 242 -10.04 25.01 9.65
C GLY A 242 -10.26 23.52 9.45
N ILE A 243 -9.38 22.87 8.67
CA ILE A 243 -9.48 21.44 8.36
C ILE A 243 -9.05 20.58 9.55
N GLU A 244 -7.96 20.93 10.23
CA GLU A 244 -7.44 20.19 11.39
C GLU A 244 -8.49 20.03 12.51
N ARG A 245 -9.41 21.00 12.65
CA ARG A 245 -10.52 20.96 13.61
C ARG A 245 -11.54 19.87 13.32
N VAL A 246 -11.72 19.50 12.06
CA VAL A 246 -12.69 18.46 11.64
C VAL A 246 -12.05 17.10 11.43
N VAL A 247 -10.72 16.99 11.52
CA VAL A 247 -10.01 15.71 11.43
C VAL A 247 -10.11 14.98 12.77
N PRO A 248 -10.70 13.76 12.81
CA PRO A 248 -10.75 12.94 14.01
C PRO A 248 -9.35 12.69 14.58
N HIS A 249 -9.21 12.68 15.90
CA HIS A 249 -7.91 12.55 16.56
C HIS A 249 -7.10 11.33 16.06
N LYS A 250 -7.78 10.20 15.84
CA LYS A 250 -7.19 8.96 15.30
C LYS A 250 -6.56 9.15 13.92
N LEU A 251 -7.11 10.03 13.09
CA LEU A 251 -6.66 10.24 11.70
C LEU A 251 -5.56 11.30 11.56
N ARG A 252 -5.36 12.18 12.55
CA ARG A 252 -4.40 13.29 12.45
C ARG A 252 -2.98 12.88 12.04
N PRO A 253 -2.37 11.80 12.58
CA PRO A 253 -1.02 11.40 12.19
C PRO A 253 -0.93 10.87 10.75
N MET A 254 -2.07 10.49 10.16
CA MET A 254 -2.20 9.92 8.83
C MET A 254 -2.52 10.97 7.75
N CYS A 255 -3.00 12.14 8.16
CA CYS A 255 -3.41 13.21 7.24
C CYS A 255 -2.22 14.03 6.73
N GLN A 256 -2.21 14.26 5.42
CA GLN A 256 -1.33 15.19 4.72
C GLN A 256 -2.19 16.21 3.98
N PHE A 257 -1.97 17.50 4.26
CA PHE A 257 -2.74 18.59 3.67
C PHE A 257 -2.00 19.17 2.46
N LEU A 258 -2.66 19.19 1.31
CA LEU A 258 -2.17 19.76 0.06
C LEU A 258 -2.97 21.04 -0.23
N HIS A 259 -2.38 22.19 0.06
CA HIS A 259 -3.05 23.48 -0.16
C HIS A 259 -2.99 23.86 -1.65
N MET A 260 -4.15 23.96 -2.30
CA MET A 260 -4.28 24.33 -3.70
C MET A 260 -5.50 25.24 -3.90
N GLU A 261 -5.34 26.34 -4.62
CA GLU A 261 -6.45 27.24 -4.94
C GLU A 261 -7.28 26.70 -6.12
N ALA A 262 -8.60 26.81 -6.00
CA ALA A 262 -9.55 26.47 -7.05
C ALA A 262 -10.66 27.51 -7.09
N TYR A 263 -10.78 28.21 -8.22
CA TYR A 263 -11.72 29.31 -8.43
C TYR A 263 -12.89 28.90 -9.31
N GLU A 264 -12.65 28.02 -10.28
CA GLU A 264 -13.64 27.54 -11.24
C GLU A 264 -13.71 26.01 -11.27
N TYR A 265 -14.79 25.47 -11.84
CA TYR A 265 -15.00 24.01 -11.94
C TYR A 265 -13.85 23.28 -12.64
N THR A 266 -13.22 23.93 -13.65
CA THR A 266 -12.05 23.37 -14.35
C THR A 266 -10.82 23.23 -13.45
N ASP A 267 -10.69 24.05 -12.41
CA ASP A 267 -9.56 23.98 -11.48
C ASP A 267 -9.62 22.72 -10.64
N TYR A 268 -10.83 22.28 -10.24
CA TYR A 268 -11.01 21.03 -9.49
C TYR A 268 -10.42 19.82 -10.21
N ILE A 269 -10.49 19.82 -11.55
CA ILE A 269 -9.98 18.74 -12.40
C ILE A 269 -8.48 18.87 -12.59
N ALA A 270 -8.01 20.09 -12.89
CA ALA A 270 -6.59 20.37 -13.02
C ALA A 270 -5.83 20.00 -11.74
N ILE A 271 -6.47 20.13 -10.57
CA ILE A 271 -5.90 19.71 -9.30
C ILE A 271 -5.77 18.19 -9.20
N ARG A 272 -6.82 17.41 -9.52
CA ARG A 272 -6.73 15.94 -9.55
C ARG A 272 -5.62 15.48 -10.50
N GLN A 273 -5.55 16.08 -11.70
CA GLN A 273 -4.46 15.85 -12.66
C GLN A 273 -3.09 16.17 -12.06
N THR A 274 -2.95 17.33 -11.41
CA THR A 274 -1.68 17.80 -10.84
C THR A 274 -1.17 16.82 -9.78
N ILE A 275 -2.04 16.35 -8.90
CA ILE A 275 -1.67 15.41 -7.84
C ILE A 275 -1.25 14.07 -8.42
N ILE A 276 -2.06 13.53 -9.33
CA ILE A 276 -1.77 12.28 -10.03
C ILE A 276 -0.44 12.39 -10.79
N SER A 277 -0.16 13.53 -11.41
CA SER A 277 1.07 13.75 -12.18
C SER A 277 2.30 14.03 -11.31
N SER A 278 2.13 14.43 -10.05
CA SER A 278 3.22 14.91 -9.18
C SER A 278 4.19 13.84 -8.69
N GLY A 279 3.82 12.56 -8.77
CA GLY A 279 4.58 11.44 -8.22
C GLY A 279 4.42 11.24 -6.71
N ILE A 280 3.70 12.12 -5.99
CA ILE A 280 3.44 11.97 -4.54
C ILE A 280 2.74 10.64 -4.23
N LEU A 281 1.99 10.11 -5.19
CA LEU A 281 1.18 8.91 -5.08
C LEU A 281 1.90 7.61 -5.52
N ASP A 282 3.10 7.69 -6.10
CA ASP A 282 3.79 6.55 -6.76
C ASP A 282 4.11 5.37 -5.82
N GLN A 283 4.23 5.65 -4.52
CA GLN A 283 4.53 4.64 -3.52
C GLN A 283 3.30 3.90 -2.98
N TYR A 284 2.08 4.38 -3.22
CA TYR A 284 0.86 3.83 -2.64
C TYR A 284 0.17 2.81 -3.54
N SER A 285 -0.52 1.86 -2.92
CA SER A 285 -1.18 0.71 -3.56
C SER A 285 -2.08 0.04 -2.51
N PRO A 286 -3.42 0.09 -2.59
CA PRO A 286 -4.23 0.83 -3.55
C PRO A 286 -4.41 2.31 -3.15
N ILE A 287 -4.94 3.10 -4.08
CA ILE A 287 -5.42 4.45 -3.80
C ILE A 287 -6.94 4.47 -3.95
N LEU A 288 -7.63 4.91 -2.91
CA LEU A 288 -9.05 5.20 -2.92
C LEU A 288 -9.23 6.71 -3.13
N TYR A 289 -9.74 7.10 -4.28
CA TYR A 289 -10.26 8.45 -4.44
C TYR A 289 -11.71 8.49 -3.96
N MET A 290 -12.06 9.55 -3.24
CA MET A 290 -13.41 9.73 -2.75
C MET A 290 -13.77 11.21 -2.68
N ASP A 291 -14.92 11.57 -3.25
CA ASP A 291 -15.58 12.84 -3.01
C ASP A 291 -15.99 12.90 -1.53
N ILE A 292 -15.99 14.11 -0.99
CA ILE A 292 -16.30 14.37 0.42
C ILE A 292 -17.75 14.11 0.80
N ASP A 293 -18.61 13.76 -0.16
CA ASP A 293 -20.01 13.39 0.06
C ASP A 293 -20.27 11.88 -0.02
N VAL A 294 -19.22 11.11 0.19
CA VAL A 294 -19.29 9.67 0.39
C VAL A 294 -19.12 9.35 1.88
N VAL A 295 -19.94 8.42 2.37
CA VAL A 295 -19.85 7.84 3.71
C VAL A 295 -19.39 6.40 3.61
N ILE A 296 -18.39 6.04 4.41
CA ILE A 296 -17.91 4.66 4.54
C ILE A 296 -18.74 3.97 5.62
N ASN A 297 -19.31 2.80 5.31
CA ASN A 297 -20.28 2.14 6.19
C ASN A 297 -19.84 0.76 6.72
N VAL A 298 -18.63 0.31 6.36
CA VAL A 298 -17.98 -0.93 6.82
C VAL A 298 -16.47 -0.73 6.98
N PRO A 299 -15.75 -1.61 7.71
CA PRO A 299 -14.29 -1.57 7.76
C PRO A 299 -13.66 -1.69 6.36
N LEU A 300 -12.65 -0.86 6.07
CA LEU A 300 -12.05 -0.77 4.74
C LEU A 300 -11.05 -1.87 4.43
N GLU A 301 -10.49 -2.53 5.44
CA GLU A 301 -9.37 -3.48 5.29
C GLU A 301 -9.60 -4.52 4.19
N GLY A 302 -10.74 -5.24 4.25
CA GLY A 302 -11.07 -6.25 3.23
C GLY A 302 -11.32 -5.65 1.85
N LEU A 303 -11.88 -4.43 1.78
CA LEU A 303 -12.13 -3.73 0.51
C LEU A 303 -10.82 -3.26 -0.13
N LEU A 304 -9.87 -2.79 0.68
CA LEU A 304 -8.53 -2.39 0.24
C LEU A 304 -7.74 -3.61 -0.24
N CYS A 305 -7.86 -4.75 0.43
CA CYS A 305 -7.23 -5.99 -0.04
C CYS A 305 -7.79 -6.44 -1.40
N ARG A 306 -9.12 -6.44 -1.56
CA ARG A 306 -9.77 -6.71 -2.86
C ARG A 306 -9.29 -5.72 -3.92
N GLY A 307 -9.35 -4.42 -3.61
CA GLY A 307 -8.94 -3.35 -4.52
C GLY A 307 -7.46 -3.38 -4.90
N ALA A 308 -6.57 -3.85 -4.03
CA ALA A 308 -5.14 -4.02 -4.33
C ALA A 308 -4.88 -5.15 -5.34
N LEU A 309 -5.71 -6.20 -5.29
CA LEU A 309 -5.57 -7.37 -6.15
C LEU A 309 -6.13 -7.14 -7.56
N GLU A 310 -6.98 -6.13 -7.73
CA GLU A 310 -7.47 -5.73 -9.05
C GLU A 310 -6.33 -5.32 -9.99
N LYS A 311 -6.56 -5.50 -11.29
CA LYS A 311 -5.60 -5.08 -12.32
C LYS A 311 -5.86 -3.67 -12.81
N TYR A 312 -7.14 -3.31 -12.89
CA TYR A 312 -7.60 -2.10 -13.56
C TYR A 312 -8.27 -1.15 -12.59
N PHE A 313 -8.39 0.11 -13.02
CA PHE A 313 -9.21 1.10 -12.34
C PHE A 313 -10.66 0.61 -12.16
N SER A 314 -11.26 0.90 -11.02
CA SER A 314 -12.66 0.60 -10.74
C SER A 314 -13.40 1.82 -10.20
N ALA A 315 -14.62 2.07 -10.69
CA ALA A 315 -15.48 3.17 -10.27
C ALA A 315 -16.95 2.74 -10.30
N GLN A 316 -17.83 3.53 -9.67
CA GLN A 316 -19.26 3.24 -9.58
C GLN A 316 -19.94 3.45 -10.95
N ILE A 317 -20.58 2.41 -11.51
CA ILE A 317 -21.44 2.57 -12.69
C ILE A 317 -22.71 3.36 -12.34
N GLU A 318 -23.06 4.32 -13.19
CA GLU A 318 -24.32 5.05 -13.18
C GLU A 318 -25.37 4.36 -14.08
N TYR A 319 -26.11 3.38 -13.55
CA TYR A 319 -27.19 2.69 -14.28
C TYR A 319 -28.39 3.57 -14.63
N TRP A 320 -28.54 4.71 -13.95
CA TRP A 320 -29.57 5.72 -14.25
C TRP A 320 -29.53 6.17 -15.73
N HIS A 321 -28.33 6.17 -16.31
CA HIS A 321 -28.11 6.41 -17.73
C HIS A 321 -27.53 5.15 -18.38
N PRO A 322 -28.37 4.29 -19.00
CA PRO A 322 -27.98 2.94 -19.37
C PRO A 322 -26.96 2.87 -20.53
N ASP A 323 -26.72 3.99 -21.21
CA ASP A 323 -25.77 4.08 -22.31
C ASP A 323 -24.93 5.36 -22.21
N PHE A 324 -23.65 5.20 -21.87
CA PHE A 324 -22.74 6.33 -21.72
C PHE A 324 -22.55 7.14 -23.02
N ARG A 325 -22.80 6.51 -24.18
CA ARG A 325 -22.67 7.12 -25.51
C ARG A 325 -23.74 8.18 -25.75
N GLU A 326 -24.87 8.09 -25.06
CA GLU A 326 -26.02 8.97 -25.22
C GLU A 326 -26.15 9.96 -24.05
N ALA A 327 -25.52 9.66 -22.90
CA ALA A 327 -25.67 10.46 -21.70
C ALA A 327 -24.69 11.64 -21.63
N VAL A 328 -25.29 12.83 -21.49
CA VAL A 328 -24.60 14.12 -21.36
C VAL A 328 -23.74 14.19 -20.10
N SER A 329 -23.95 13.35 -19.08
CA SER A 329 -23.17 13.33 -17.85
C SER A 329 -21.94 12.41 -17.89
N THR A 330 -21.86 11.49 -18.85
CA THR A 330 -20.89 10.38 -18.80
C THR A 330 -19.99 10.24 -20.01
N GLY A 331 -20.18 11.01 -21.09
CA GLY A 331 -19.20 10.98 -22.19
C GLY A 331 -19.73 11.12 -23.61
N GLN A 332 -21.03 11.37 -23.82
CA GLN A 332 -21.63 11.53 -25.14
C GLN A 332 -20.81 12.43 -26.08
N LEU A 333 -20.36 13.59 -25.60
CA LEU A 333 -19.66 14.57 -26.42
C LEU A 333 -18.40 14.00 -27.07
N LEU A 334 -17.46 13.47 -26.26
CA LEU A 334 -16.18 12.97 -26.76
C LEU A 334 -16.36 11.69 -27.59
N TYR A 335 -17.28 10.81 -27.19
CA TYR A 335 -17.59 9.61 -27.95
C TYR A 335 -18.18 9.92 -29.34
N SER A 336 -19.08 10.92 -29.43
CA SER A 336 -19.72 11.28 -30.71
C SER A 336 -18.73 11.82 -31.75
N GLN A 337 -17.62 12.41 -31.30
CA GLN A 337 -16.59 12.96 -32.17
C GLN A 337 -15.51 11.94 -32.57
N ASP A 338 -15.26 10.95 -31.70
CA ASP A 338 -14.26 9.91 -31.91
C ASP A 338 -14.79 8.57 -31.38
N PRO A 339 -15.72 7.94 -32.13
CA PRO A 339 -16.36 6.70 -31.71
C PRO A 339 -15.39 5.53 -31.78
N TYR A 340 -15.51 4.61 -30.83
CA TYR A 340 -14.77 3.35 -30.79
C TYR A 340 -15.73 2.18 -30.52
N PRO A 341 -15.36 0.93 -30.87
CA PRO A 341 -16.25 -0.21 -30.68
C PRO A 341 -16.60 -0.43 -29.19
N VAL A 342 -17.90 -0.54 -28.90
CA VAL A 342 -18.44 -0.95 -27.60
C VAL A 342 -19.51 -2.01 -27.87
N GLU A 343 -19.28 -3.24 -27.41
CA GLU A 343 -20.08 -4.42 -27.80
C GLU A 343 -21.50 -4.41 -27.22
N LYS A 344 -21.73 -3.69 -26.12
CA LYS A 344 -23.01 -3.67 -25.39
C LYS A 344 -23.39 -2.24 -25.00
N ARG A 345 -24.68 -2.06 -24.67
CA ARG A 345 -25.10 -0.87 -23.92
C ARG A 345 -24.50 -0.98 -22.53
N GLU A 346 -23.67 -0.02 -22.18
CA GLU A 346 -22.98 0.04 -20.89
C GLU A 346 -23.19 1.45 -20.31
N GLY A 347 -23.63 1.51 -19.05
CA GLY A 347 -23.73 2.78 -18.33
C GLY A 347 -22.35 3.38 -18.08
N GLY A 348 -22.24 4.70 -18.04
CA GLY A 348 -21.00 5.38 -17.66
C GLY A 348 -20.69 5.18 -16.19
N PHE A 349 -19.50 5.56 -15.73
CA PHE A 349 -19.18 5.58 -14.31
C PHE A 349 -19.15 7.00 -13.73
N ASN A 350 -19.43 7.10 -12.44
CA ASN A 350 -19.28 8.29 -11.63
C ASN A 350 -17.82 8.41 -11.13
N SER A 351 -17.19 9.58 -11.24
CA SER A 351 -15.79 9.81 -10.80
C SER A 351 -15.64 10.23 -9.33
N GLY A 352 -16.73 10.33 -8.58
CA GLY A 352 -16.74 10.69 -7.17
C GLY A 352 -16.27 9.57 -6.23
N ILE A 353 -16.16 8.33 -6.72
CA ILE A 353 -15.47 7.27 -5.99
C ILE A 353 -14.79 6.31 -6.96
N PHE A 354 -13.50 6.05 -6.72
CA PHE A 354 -12.78 5.05 -7.49
C PHE A 354 -11.58 4.45 -6.77
N PHE A 355 -11.25 3.21 -7.15
CA PHE A 355 -10.03 2.52 -6.75
C PHE A 355 -8.98 2.54 -7.86
N LEU A 356 -7.74 2.78 -7.46
CA LEU A 356 -6.53 2.58 -8.26
C LEU A 356 -5.69 1.49 -7.59
N PRO A 357 -5.65 0.26 -8.13
CA PRO A 357 -5.01 -0.88 -7.47
C PRO A 357 -3.52 -0.68 -7.24
N ASN A 358 -2.81 -0.37 -8.33
CA ASN A 358 -1.40 -0.02 -8.33
C ASN A 358 -1.22 1.26 -9.13
N PHE A 359 -0.91 2.35 -8.42
CA PHE A 359 -0.83 3.67 -9.05
C PHE A 359 0.25 3.72 -10.13
N SER A 360 1.44 3.16 -9.89
CA SER A 360 2.53 3.24 -10.88
C SER A 360 2.21 2.51 -12.19
N GLN A 361 1.39 1.45 -12.13
CA GLN A 361 0.93 0.72 -13.32
C GLN A 361 -0.21 1.45 -14.04
N ASN A 362 -1.08 2.15 -13.31
CA ASN A 362 -2.27 2.80 -13.88
C ASN A 362 -2.04 4.28 -14.26
N LYS A 363 -0.99 4.91 -13.73
CA LYS A 363 -0.68 6.34 -13.92
C LYS A 363 -0.66 6.75 -15.38
N ALA A 364 -0.06 5.93 -16.25
CA ALA A 364 0.04 6.24 -17.68
C ALA A 364 -1.34 6.38 -18.36
N TYR A 365 -2.37 5.65 -17.90
CA TYR A 365 -3.73 5.79 -18.43
C TYR A 365 -4.37 7.09 -17.96
N PHE A 366 -4.17 7.48 -16.70
CA PHE A 366 -4.66 8.75 -16.18
C PHE A 366 -3.97 9.94 -16.81
N ASP A 367 -2.65 9.90 -16.97
CA ASP A 367 -1.88 10.96 -17.64
C ASP A 367 -2.42 11.19 -19.07
N ARG A 368 -2.76 10.12 -19.79
CA ARG A 368 -3.38 10.20 -21.13
C ARG A 368 -4.79 10.78 -21.08
N ALA A 369 -5.63 10.35 -20.13
CA ALA A 369 -6.96 10.90 -19.95
C ALA A 369 -6.89 12.41 -19.69
N PHE A 370 -6.08 12.85 -18.73
CA PHE A 370 -5.93 14.27 -18.45
C PHE A 370 -5.27 15.06 -19.58
N TYR A 371 -4.38 14.45 -20.35
CA TYR A 371 -3.87 15.06 -21.58
C TYR A 371 -5.00 15.31 -22.59
N THR A 372 -5.94 14.36 -22.75
CA THR A 372 -7.16 14.58 -23.56
C THR A 372 -7.96 15.77 -23.06
N HIS A 373 -8.20 15.90 -21.75
CA HIS A 373 -8.88 17.06 -21.18
C HIS A 373 -8.17 18.38 -21.51
N MET A 374 -6.86 18.42 -21.30
CA MET A 374 -6.05 19.62 -21.52
C MET A 374 -6.05 20.02 -23.00
N SER A 375 -5.76 19.10 -23.90
CA SER A 375 -5.79 19.35 -25.35
C SER A 375 -7.16 19.81 -25.81
N TYR A 376 -8.23 19.13 -25.39
CA TYR A 376 -9.59 19.50 -25.78
C TYR A 376 -9.96 20.91 -25.31
N THR A 377 -9.61 21.24 -24.07
CA THR A 377 -9.81 22.59 -23.51
C THR A 377 -9.00 23.65 -24.25
N THR A 378 -7.77 23.34 -24.68
CA THR A 378 -6.95 24.26 -25.49
C THR A 378 -7.55 24.52 -26.87
N TYR A 379 -8.12 23.52 -27.53
CA TYR A 379 -8.67 23.67 -28.89
C TYR A 379 -10.05 24.32 -28.91
N TYR A 380 -10.94 23.93 -27.99
CA TYR A 380 -12.35 24.34 -28.03
C TYR A 380 -12.72 25.39 -26.99
N GLY A 381 -11.85 25.63 -26.00
CA GLY A 381 -12.07 26.58 -24.90
C GLY A 381 -12.53 25.91 -23.60
N ARG A 382 -12.56 26.70 -22.53
CA ARG A 382 -13.03 26.26 -21.20
C ARG A 382 -14.55 26.05 -21.19
N GLY A 383 -15.01 25.10 -20.40
CA GLY A 383 -16.45 24.84 -20.19
C GLY A 383 -17.17 24.12 -21.33
N VAL A 384 -16.46 23.72 -22.40
CA VAL A 384 -17.06 22.98 -23.53
C VAL A 384 -17.49 21.58 -23.12
N ILE A 385 -16.74 20.94 -22.23
CA ILE A 385 -17.14 19.67 -21.63
C ILE A 385 -17.96 20.03 -20.37
N PRO A 386 -19.21 19.54 -20.22
CA PRO A 386 -20.05 19.87 -19.06
C PRO A 386 -19.58 19.22 -17.75
N PHE A 387 -19.17 17.96 -17.80
CA PHE A 387 -18.60 17.22 -16.65
C PHE A 387 -17.19 16.71 -17.00
N PRO A 388 -16.19 17.62 -17.08
CA PRO A 388 -14.92 17.32 -17.74
C PRO A 388 -14.16 16.16 -17.14
N GLU A 389 -14.27 15.90 -15.83
CA GLU A 389 -13.58 14.78 -15.23
C GLU A 389 -14.25 13.46 -15.63
N GLN A 390 -15.53 13.32 -15.29
CA GLN A 390 -16.31 12.12 -15.56
C GLN A 390 -16.31 11.79 -17.06
N HIS A 391 -16.46 12.78 -17.93
CA HIS A 391 -16.47 12.58 -19.39
C HIS A 391 -15.14 12.07 -19.90
N VAL A 392 -14.05 12.72 -19.52
CA VAL A 392 -12.73 12.42 -20.03
C VAL A 392 -12.27 11.08 -19.51
N LEU A 393 -12.51 10.77 -18.24
CA LEU A 393 -12.17 9.48 -17.65
C LEU A 393 -13.00 8.36 -18.30
N ASN A 394 -14.33 8.52 -18.44
CA ASN A 394 -15.17 7.53 -19.12
C ASN A 394 -14.68 7.30 -20.56
N TYR A 395 -14.44 8.37 -21.31
CA TYR A 395 -14.00 8.26 -22.70
C TYR A 395 -12.63 7.58 -22.81
N ALA A 396 -11.62 8.09 -22.12
CA ALA A 396 -10.23 7.67 -22.30
C ALA A 396 -9.96 6.29 -21.71
N LEU A 397 -10.43 6.00 -20.49
CA LEU A 397 -10.15 4.72 -19.82
C LEU A 397 -10.86 3.57 -20.54
N ARG A 398 -12.09 3.77 -21.03
CA ARG A 398 -12.79 2.77 -21.85
C ARG A 398 -12.11 2.54 -23.19
N LYS A 399 -11.73 3.62 -23.90
CA LYS A 399 -11.02 3.51 -25.19
C LYS A 399 -9.71 2.73 -25.06
N MET A 400 -9.03 2.84 -23.93
CA MET A 400 -7.79 2.12 -23.63
C MET A 400 -8.00 0.75 -22.97
N GLN A 401 -9.25 0.33 -22.71
CA GLN A 401 -9.59 -0.89 -21.97
C GLN A 401 -8.87 -0.98 -20.61
N ALA A 402 -8.82 0.15 -19.90
CA ALA A 402 -8.06 0.33 -18.67
C ALA A 402 -8.95 0.38 -17.41
N SER A 403 -10.15 -0.21 -17.47
CA SER A 403 -11.13 -0.19 -16.38
C SER A 403 -11.84 -1.53 -16.21
N ASP A 404 -12.01 -1.96 -14.97
CA ASP A 404 -12.97 -2.97 -14.53
C ASP A 404 -13.84 -2.37 -13.43
N LEU A 405 -15.09 -2.10 -13.76
CA LEU A 405 -15.99 -1.29 -12.92
C LEU A 405 -16.77 -2.14 -11.89
N ALA A 406 -16.57 -3.46 -11.86
CA ALA A 406 -17.37 -4.35 -11.01
C ALA A 406 -17.19 -4.04 -9.52
N LEU A 407 -15.95 -3.97 -9.04
CA LEU A 407 -15.63 -3.86 -7.62
C LEU A 407 -16.31 -2.66 -6.95
N VAL A 408 -16.06 -1.43 -7.42
CA VAL A 408 -16.63 -0.23 -6.77
C VAL A 408 -18.15 -0.18 -6.96
N THR A 409 -18.66 -0.64 -8.10
CA THR A 409 -20.11 -0.69 -8.33
C THR A 409 -20.83 -1.58 -7.33
N GLU A 410 -20.28 -2.76 -7.02
CA GLU A 410 -20.86 -3.69 -6.04
C GLU A 410 -20.86 -3.11 -4.61
N LEU A 411 -19.86 -2.30 -4.30
CA LEU A 411 -19.61 -1.76 -2.95
C LEU A 411 -20.31 -0.43 -2.67
N THR A 412 -20.92 0.21 -3.68
CA THR A 412 -21.47 1.56 -3.57
C THR A 412 -22.99 1.60 -3.62
N GLU A 413 -23.60 2.17 -2.58
CA GLU A 413 -25.01 2.53 -2.53
C GLU A 413 -25.21 4.02 -2.87
N VAL A 414 -26.41 4.39 -3.32
CA VAL A 414 -26.76 5.81 -3.57
C VAL A 414 -27.55 6.36 -2.39
N GLY A 415 -27.05 7.43 -1.79
CA GLY A 415 -27.64 8.08 -0.62
C GLY A 415 -28.56 9.23 -0.97
N GLY A 416 -29.69 9.34 -0.26
CA GLY A 416 -30.65 10.43 -0.43
C GLY A 416 -31.98 10.16 0.26
N PHE A 417 -33.02 10.93 -0.10
CA PHE A 417 -34.36 10.70 0.43
C PHE A 417 -35.00 9.48 -0.25
N ASN A 418 -35.72 8.66 0.52
CA ASN A 418 -36.41 7.45 0.00
C ASN A 418 -37.44 7.75 -1.12
N GLY A 419 -37.90 9.00 -1.24
CA GLY A 419 -38.82 9.44 -2.29
C GLY A 419 -38.14 9.86 -3.61
N MET A 420 -36.81 9.92 -3.66
CA MET A 420 -36.10 10.33 -4.87
C MET A 420 -36.05 9.17 -5.88
N GLU A 421 -36.41 9.46 -7.13
CA GLU A 421 -36.48 8.47 -8.21
C GLU A 421 -35.15 7.72 -8.39
N VAL A 422 -34.03 8.45 -8.34
CA VAL A 422 -32.68 7.87 -8.38
C VAL A 422 -32.42 6.93 -7.20
N VAL A 423 -32.78 7.29 -5.97
CA VAL A 423 -32.59 6.42 -4.80
C VAL A 423 -33.47 5.16 -4.92
N GLN A 424 -34.68 5.30 -5.45
CA GLN A 424 -35.56 4.15 -5.71
C GLN A 424 -35.00 3.22 -6.78
N HIS A 425 -34.34 3.77 -7.81
CA HIS A 425 -33.69 3.00 -8.87
C HIS A 425 -32.52 2.15 -8.35
N TYR A 426 -31.67 2.70 -7.49
CA TYR A 426 -30.52 1.96 -6.92
C TYR A 426 -30.89 1.13 -5.68
N GLY A 427 -32.09 1.33 -5.13
CA GLY A 427 -32.54 0.74 -3.88
C GLY A 427 -32.22 1.62 -2.67
N ALA A 428 -33.14 1.65 -1.72
CA ALA A 428 -32.98 2.46 -0.51
C ALA A 428 -31.80 1.97 0.35
N MET A 429 -31.06 2.91 0.91
CA MET A 429 -29.94 2.65 1.82
C MET A 429 -30.36 1.72 2.97
N ASN A 430 -29.64 0.62 3.16
CA ASN A 430 -29.93 -0.31 4.25
C ASN A 430 -28.71 -0.54 5.16
N VAL A 431 -28.79 -0.04 6.39
CA VAL A 431 -27.73 -0.19 7.40
C VAL A 431 -27.42 -1.64 7.76
N THR A 432 -28.37 -2.57 7.55
CA THR A 432 -28.14 -4.01 7.80
C THR A 432 -27.47 -4.73 6.63
N LEU A 433 -27.38 -4.07 5.46
CA LEU A 433 -26.77 -4.59 4.24
C LEU A 433 -25.66 -3.65 3.75
N ALA A 434 -25.02 -2.93 4.67
CA ALA A 434 -23.92 -2.01 4.39
C ALA A 434 -22.82 -2.70 3.57
N ARG A 435 -22.41 -2.09 2.45
CA ARG A 435 -21.53 -2.73 1.45
C ARG A 435 -20.11 -2.19 1.39
N GLY A 436 -19.87 -0.97 1.83
CA GLY A 436 -18.65 -0.23 1.53
C GLY A 436 -18.88 1.26 1.65
N PHE A 437 -19.58 1.79 0.65
CA PHE A 437 -19.69 3.21 0.38
C PHE A 437 -21.14 3.61 0.17
N VAL A 438 -21.49 4.82 0.61
CA VAL A 438 -22.77 5.46 0.29
C VAL A 438 -22.47 6.83 -0.27
N HIS A 439 -22.84 7.04 -1.53
CA HIS A 439 -22.51 8.26 -2.26
C HIS A 439 -23.76 9.16 -2.37
N PHE A 440 -23.68 10.39 -1.85
CA PHE A 440 -24.82 11.31 -1.75
C PHE A 440 -24.88 12.36 -2.88
N TRP A 441 -24.30 12.05 -4.05
CA TRP A 441 -24.20 12.95 -5.20
C TRP A 441 -25.55 13.49 -5.70
N CYS A 442 -26.61 12.68 -5.58
CA CYS A 442 -27.93 13.07 -6.08
C CYS A 442 -28.68 14.07 -5.19
N THR A 443 -28.12 14.44 -4.03
CA THR A 443 -28.75 15.35 -3.07
C THR A 443 -28.26 16.80 -3.23
N SER A 444 -29.11 17.76 -2.86
CA SER A 444 -28.75 19.18 -2.86
C SER A 444 -27.58 19.44 -1.88
N SER A 445 -26.68 20.38 -2.20
CA SER A 445 -25.54 20.69 -1.32
C SER A 445 -25.96 21.17 0.08
N SER A 446 -27.15 21.76 0.22
CA SER A 446 -27.70 22.21 1.51
C SER A 446 -28.16 21.04 2.39
N ASP A 447 -28.64 19.95 1.79
CA ASP A 447 -29.15 18.80 2.55
C ASP A 447 -28.10 17.71 2.77
N ARG A 448 -27.09 17.66 1.90
CA ARG A 448 -26.14 16.56 1.83
C ARG A 448 -25.43 16.27 3.15
N GLY A 449 -24.89 17.30 3.80
CA GLY A 449 -24.12 17.13 5.04
C GLY A 449 -24.93 16.55 6.19
N TRP A 450 -26.20 16.95 6.35
CA TRP A 450 -27.04 16.40 7.42
C TRP A 450 -27.51 14.98 7.11
N LEU A 451 -27.82 14.67 5.84
CA LEU A 451 -28.21 13.32 5.40
C LEU A 451 -27.07 12.32 5.63
N MET A 452 -25.84 12.71 5.29
CA MET A 452 -24.66 11.91 5.58
C MET A 452 -24.50 11.67 7.08
N ALA A 453 -24.66 12.72 7.90
CA ALA A 453 -24.51 12.62 9.35
C ALA A 453 -25.60 11.73 9.99
N ASP A 454 -26.85 11.87 9.56
CA ASP A 454 -27.96 11.00 9.99
C ASP A 454 -27.69 9.53 9.65
N TYR A 455 -27.26 9.27 8.41
CA TYR A 455 -26.92 7.93 7.98
C TYR A 455 -25.75 7.35 8.80
N LEU A 456 -24.69 8.13 9.02
CA LEU A 456 -23.54 7.71 9.82
C LEU A 456 -23.93 7.41 11.29
N ALA A 457 -24.84 8.20 11.86
CA ALA A 457 -25.36 7.93 13.21
C ALA A 457 -26.14 6.61 13.25
N ARG A 458 -26.95 6.33 12.22
CA ARG A 458 -27.73 5.08 12.11
C ARG A 458 -26.84 3.85 11.97
N ILE A 459 -25.78 3.91 11.16
CA ILE A 459 -24.84 2.77 11.01
C ILE A 459 -24.08 2.50 12.32
N ARG A 460 -23.62 3.56 13.02
CA ARG A 460 -22.95 3.42 14.32
C ARG A 460 -23.88 2.79 15.37
N LYS A 461 -25.13 3.26 15.46
CA LYS A 461 -26.15 2.68 16.35
C LYS A 461 -26.41 1.21 16.05
N TYR A 462 -26.51 0.86 14.77
CA TYR A 462 -26.70 -0.53 14.35
C TYR A 462 -25.52 -1.42 14.76
N ARG A 463 -24.27 -0.99 14.47
CA ARG A 463 -23.06 -1.74 14.84
C ARG A 463 -22.94 -1.94 16.35
N ALA A 464 -23.20 -0.89 17.15
CA ALA A 464 -23.22 -1.00 18.60
C ALA A 464 -24.23 -2.05 19.11
N SER A 465 -25.37 -2.19 18.42
CA SER A 465 -26.37 -3.21 18.77
C SER A 465 -25.96 -4.65 18.43
N LEU A 466 -25.01 -4.84 17.51
CA LEU A 466 -24.44 -6.16 17.19
C LEU A 466 -23.44 -6.59 18.27
N SER A 467 -22.54 -5.68 18.69
CA SER A 467 -21.53 -5.97 19.72
C SER A 467 -22.14 -6.30 21.09
N TYR A 468 -23.35 -5.82 21.39
CA TYR A 468 -24.06 -6.16 22.64
C TYR A 468 -24.68 -7.57 22.61
N LYS A 469 -24.84 -8.19 21.44
CA LYS A 469 -25.37 -9.56 21.31
C LYS A 469 -24.30 -10.65 21.37
N GLU A 470 -23.04 -10.27 21.18
CA GLU A 470 -21.89 -11.19 21.19
C GLU A 470 -21.22 -11.30 22.57
N ASN A 471 -21.60 -10.43 23.51
CA ASN A 471 -21.25 -10.50 24.93
C ASN A 471 -22.45 -11.01 25.73
#